data_AF-A0A8T9QAE2-F1
#
_entry.id   AF-A0A8T9QAE2-F1
#
_cell.length_a   1.000
_cell.length_b   1.000
_cell.length_c   1.000
_cell.angle_alpha   90.00
_cell.angle_beta   90.00
_cell.angle_gamma   90.00
#
_symmetry.space_group_name_H-M   'P 1'
#
loop_
_entity.id
_entity.type
_entity.pdbx_description
1 polymer ?
#
loop_
_entity_poly.entity_id
_entity_poly.type
_entity_poly.pdbx_seq_one_letter_code
_entity_poly.pdbx_strand_id
1 'polypeptide(L)'
;MTYSDSAWRRGSWLSLLIGLLSFAASAQTSSSLTFRTLTAAQGLSENSVYGIVQDRQGFLWFGTQDGLSRYDGVEFRVFRNDPQHAGSLSSNFILSLAEDKQGQLWVGTGGADSAAITP
;
A
#
# COMPACT_ATOMS: atom_id res chain seq x y z
N MET A 1 70.33 10.87 -42.80
CA MET A 1 69.78 10.97 -41.42
C MET A 1 68.39 11.55 -41.54
N THR A 2 67.37 10.70 -41.55
CA THR A 2 65.99 11.06 -41.85
C THR A 2 65.23 11.46 -40.59
N TYR A 3 64.52 12.57 -40.72
CA TYR A 3 63.52 13.12 -39.81
C TYR A 3 62.32 12.16 -39.76
N SER A 4 61.79 11.85 -38.57
CA SER A 4 60.48 11.19 -38.45
C SER A 4 59.72 11.67 -37.21
N ASP A 5 58.49 12.09 -37.53
CA ASP A 5 57.51 12.86 -36.80
C ASP A 5 56.95 12.30 -35.47
N SER A 6 56.92 13.19 -34.48
CA SER A 6 55.71 13.70 -33.79
C SER A 6 54.43 12.83 -33.74
N ALA A 7 54.50 11.67 -33.06
CA ALA A 7 53.35 10.77 -32.86
C ALA A 7 52.49 11.04 -31.58
N TRP A 8 52.37 12.28 -31.09
CA TRP A 8 51.72 12.57 -29.79
C TRP A 8 50.35 13.30 -29.86
N ARG A 9 49.68 13.37 -31.02
CA ARG A 9 48.42 14.13 -31.18
C ARG A 9 47.16 13.32 -31.51
N ARG A 10 47.00 12.10 -31.01
CA ARG A 10 45.77 11.31 -31.25
C ARG A 10 45.35 10.54 -30.00
N GLY A 11 44.61 11.17 -29.08
CA GLY A 11 44.22 10.47 -27.84
C GLY A 11 43.06 11.03 -27.03
N SER A 12 42.30 12.03 -27.49
CA SER A 12 41.25 12.66 -26.66
C SER A 12 39.87 12.69 -27.30
N TRP A 13 39.45 11.59 -27.93
CA TRP A 13 38.05 11.44 -28.38
C TRP A 13 37.30 10.33 -27.63
N LEU A 14 38.00 9.32 -27.10
CA LEU A 14 37.38 8.24 -26.32
C LEU A 14 36.81 8.72 -24.98
N SER A 15 37.50 9.63 -24.27
CA SER A 15 37.02 10.15 -22.98
C SER A 15 35.73 10.98 -23.12
N LEU A 16 35.56 11.66 -24.25
CA LEU A 16 34.35 12.42 -24.57
C LEU A 16 33.18 11.49 -24.93
N LEU A 17 33.46 10.39 -25.63
CA LEU A 17 32.47 9.35 -25.96
C LEU A 17 31.98 8.57 -24.72
N ILE A 18 32.88 8.24 -23.78
CA ILE A 18 32.52 7.52 -22.54
C ILE A 18 31.71 8.42 -21.59
N GLY A 19 32.04 9.71 -21.52
CA GLY A 19 31.25 10.70 -20.76
C GLY A 19 29.84 10.89 -21.33
N LEU A 20 29.71 10.94 -22.66
CA LEU A 20 28.42 11.04 -23.35
C LEU A 20 27.54 9.79 -23.20
N LEU A 21 28.13 8.59 -23.22
CA LEU A 21 27.42 7.32 -22.97
C LEU A 21 26.88 7.21 -21.54
N SER A 22 27.56 7.80 -20.56
CA SER A 22 27.13 7.77 -19.16
C SER A 22 25.96 8.72 -18.86
N PHE A 23 25.82 9.82 -19.62
CA PHE A 23 24.75 10.81 -19.43
C PHE A 23 23.40 10.36 -20.02
N ALA A 24 23.41 9.46 -21.01
CA ALA A 24 22.19 8.92 -21.62
C ALA A 24 21.52 7.81 -20.77
N ALA A 25 22.26 7.18 -19.84
CA ALA A 25 21.78 6.05 -19.06
C ALA A 25 20.90 6.43 -17.85
N SER A 26 20.82 7.72 -17.52
CA SER A 26 19.92 8.23 -16.46
C SER A 26 18.49 8.49 -16.93
N ALA A 27 18.09 7.97 -18.10
CA ALA A 27 16.72 8.08 -18.58
C ALA A 27 15.76 7.35 -17.62
N GLN A 28 14.89 8.14 -16.98
CA GLN A 28 13.92 7.80 -15.96
C GLN A 28 13.33 6.38 -16.05
N THR A 29 13.48 5.61 -14.97
CA THR A 29 12.57 4.50 -14.68
C THR A 29 11.23 5.09 -14.27
N SER A 30 10.30 5.21 -15.21
CA SER A 30 8.90 5.47 -14.89
C SER A 30 8.36 4.24 -14.15
N SER A 31 8.12 4.38 -12.85
CA SER A 31 7.46 3.33 -12.06
C SER A 31 6.02 3.21 -12.57
N SER A 32 5.71 2.11 -13.27
CA SER A 32 4.34 1.83 -13.68
C SER A 32 3.50 1.48 -12.44
N LEU A 33 2.36 2.16 -12.28
CA LEU A 33 1.38 1.78 -11.27
C LEU A 33 0.81 0.42 -11.65
N THR A 34 1.04 -0.57 -10.79
CA THR A 34 0.41 -1.89 -10.92
C THR A 34 -0.77 -1.96 -9.97
N PHE A 35 -1.93 -2.40 -10.48
CA PHE A 35 -3.12 -2.59 -9.66
C PHE A 35 -3.28 -4.06 -9.33
N ARG A 36 -3.60 -4.36 -8.07
CA ARG A 36 -3.97 -5.70 -7.61
C ARG A 36 -5.38 -5.66 -7.06
N THR A 37 -6.24 -6.54 -7.55
CA THR A 37 -7.61 -6.68 -7.04
C THR A 37 -7.60 -7.63 -5.85
N LEU A 38 -8.21 -7.20 -4.75
CA LEU A 38 -8.46 -8.00 -3.56
C LEU A 38 -9.98 -8.15 -3.39
N THR A 39 -10.44 -9.39 -3.22
CA THR A 39 -11.85 -9.79 -3.24
C THR A 39 -12.09 -10.89 -2.19
N ALA A 40 -13.35 -11.26 -1.99
CA ALA A 40 -13.73 -12.36 -1.13
C ALA A 40 -13.08 -13.69 -1.53
N ALA A 41 -12.79 -13.91 -2.82
CA ALA A 41 -12.09 -15.11 -3.28
C ALA A 41 -10.65 -15.21 -2.75
N GLN A 42 -10.07 -14.10 -2.29
CA GLN A 42 -8.72 -14.04 -1.71
C GLN A 42 -8.76 -13.94 -0.17
N GLY A 43 -9.94 -13.98 0.46
CA GLY A 43 -10.12 -14.01 1.91
C GLY A 43 -10.70 -12.74 2.54
N LEU A 44 -11.00 -11.70 1.75
CA LEU A 44 -11.78 -10.56 2.23
C LEU A 44 -13.16 -11.05 2.72
N SER A 45 -13.68 -10.50 3.81
CA SER A 45 -14.96 -10.94 4.38
C SER A 45 -16.15 -10.76 3.42
N GLU A 46 -16.23 -9.63 2.72
CA GLU A 46 -17.26 -9.31 1.74
C GLU A 46 -16.72 -8.25 0.74
N ASN A 47 -17.24 -8.21 -0.48
CA ASN A 47 -16.67 -7.36 -1.55
C ASN A 47 -17.04 -5.87 -1.43
N SER A 48 -18.09 -5.52 -0.70
CA SER A 48 -18.51 -4.15 -0.44
C SER A 48 -17.75 -3.58 0.76
N VAL A 49 -16.83 -2.67 0.48
CA VAL A 49 -15.98 -2.04 1.48
C VAL A 49 -16.46 -0.60 1.75
N TYR A 50 -16.69 -0.27 3.02
CA TYR A 50 -17.18 1.04 3.47
C TYR A 50 -16.09 1.92 4.09
N GLY A 51 -15.06 1.29 4.66
CA GLY A 51 -13.95 1.98 5.29
C GLY A 51 -12.63 1.27 5.03
N ILE A 52 -11.57 2.04 4.77
CA ILE A 52 -10.21 1.54 4.63
C ILE A 52 -9.28 2.41 5.48
N VAL A 53 -8.42 1.79 6.27
CA VAL A 53 -7.33 2.48 6.96
C VAL A 53 -6.08 1.61 6.95
N GLN A 54 -4.91 2.24 6.84
CA GLN A 54 -3.64 1.58 7.13
C GLN A 54 -3.26 1.92 8.57
N ASP A 55 -2.96 0.92 9.39
CA ASP A 55 -2.45 1.17 10.73
C ASP A 55 -0.94 1.49 10.73
N ARG A 56 -0.42 1.95 11.87
CA ARG A 56 1.02 2.25 12.05
C ARG A 56 1.95 1.05 11.90
N GLN A 57 1.42 -0.16 12.01
CA GLN A 57 2.19 -1.39 11.79
C GLN A 57 2.26 -1.76 10.30
N GLY A 58 1.50 -1.06 9.45
CA GLY A 58 1.47 -1.24 8.02
C GLY A 58 0.35 -2.17 7.53
N PHE A 59 -0.48 -2.71 8.43
CA PHE A 59 -1.61 -3.55 8.04
C PHE A 59 -2.72 -2.70 7.43
N LEU A 60 -3.36 -3.23 6.39
CA LEU A 60 -4.56 -2.62 5.81
C LEU A 60 -5.80 -3.22 6.47
N TRP A 61 -6.71 -2.37 6.89
CA TRP A 61 -7.98 -2.75 7.50
C TRP A 61 -9.13 -2.34 6.59
N PHE A 62 -10.09 -3.25 6.40
CA PHE A 62 -11.24 -3.09 5.52
C PHE A 62 -12.52 -3.36 6.30
N GLY A 63 -13.37 -2.35 6.42
CA GLY A 63 -14.70 -2.46 7.00
C GLY A 63 -15.69 -2.89 5.92
N THR A 64 -16.41 -3.99 6.16
CA THR A 64 -17.37 -4.58 5.21
C THR A 64 -18.75 -4.77 5.84
N GLN A 65 -19.73 -5.28 5.09
CA GLN A 65 -21.03 -5.66 5.67
C GLN A 65 -20.94 -6.89 6.58
N ASP A 66 -19.93 -7.75 6.39
CA ASP A 66 -19.76 -9.00 7.14
C ASP A 66 -18.42 -9.06 7.91
N GLY A 67 -18.09 -7.96 8.58
CA GLY A 67 -17.00 -7.89 9.53
C GLY A 67 -15.85 -6.99 9.11
N LEU A 68 -14.79 -7.05 9.91
CA LEU A 68 -13.56 -6.30 9.75
C LEU A 68 -12.47 -7.23 9.23
N SER A 69 -11.90 -6.92 8.08
CA SER A 69 -10.81 -7.69 7.47
C SER A 69 -9.48 -6.96 7.65
N ARG A 70 -8.48 -7.62 8.23
CA ARG A 70 -7.08 -7.15 8.27
C ARG A 70 -6.26 -7.87 7.22
N TYR A 71 -5.44 -7.13 6.48
CA TYR A 71 -4.57 -7.64 5.43
C TYR A 71 -3.11 -7.28 5.70
N ASP A 72 -2.23 -8.26 5.59
CA ASP A 72 -0.79 -8.11 5.84
C ASP A 72 0.07 -7.99 4.58
N GLY A 73 -0.58 -7.96 3.41
CA GLY A 73 0.10 -7.97 2.10
C GLY A 73 0.09 -9.34 1.42
N VAL A 74 -0.24 -10.39 2.16
CA VAL A 74 -0.32 -11.78 1.70
C VAL A 74 -1.72 -12.34 1.95
N GLU A 75 -2.19 -12.33 3.20
CA GLU A 75 -3.42 -12.97 3.63
C GLU A 75 -4.36 -12.05 4.42
N PHE A 76 -5.64 -12.44 4.46
CA PHE A 76 -6.66 -11.77 5.25
C PHE A 76 -6.94 -12.50 6.55
N ARG A 77 -7.13 -11.72 7.62
CA ARG A 77 -7.71 -12.17 8.89
C ARG A 77 -9.03 -11.44 9.10
N VAL A 78 -10.11 -12.19 9.30
CA VAL A 78 -11.46 -11.63 9.48
C VAL A 78 -11.87 -11.67 10.95
N PHE A 79 -12.40 -10.55 11.43
CA PHE A 79 -13.00 -10.39 12.76
C PHE A 79 -14.50 -10.15 12.60
N ARG A 80 -15.29 -10.81 13.44
CA ARG A 80 -16.77 -10.73 13.46
C ARG A 80 -17.27 -10.51 14.88
N ASN A 81 -18.54 -10.14 14.99
CA ASN A 81 -19.27 -10.17 16.25
C ASN A 81 -19.39 -11.61 16.72
N ASP A 82 -19.07 -11.81 17.99
CA ASP A 82 -19.27 -13.06 18.70
C ASP A 82 -19.85 -12.73 20.08
N PRO A 83 -21.15 -12.95 20.31
CA PRO A 83 -21.81 -12.65 21.57
C PRO A 83 -21.23 -13.39 22.78
N GLN A 84 -20.49 -14.47 22.58
CA GLN A 84 -19.89 -15.27 23.65
C GLN A 84 -18.50 -14.76 24.06
N HIS A 85 -17.86 -13.92 23.24
CA HIS A 85 -16.51 -13.44 23.47
C HIS A 85 -16.49 -11.93 23.72
N ALA A 86 -16.28 -11.56 24.98
CA ALA A 86 -16.07 -10.16 25.38
C ALA A 86 -14.84 -9.59 24.64
N GLY A 87 -15.04 -8.49 23.90
CA GLY A 87 -14.02 -7.88 23.06
C GLY A 87 -14.10 -8.23 21.58
N SER A 88 -15.08 -9.05 21.15
CA SER A 88 -15.45 -9.18 19.74
C SER A 88 -16.13 -7.89 19.23
N LEU A 89 -16.34 -7.79 17.92
CA LEU A 89 -17.01 -6.62 17.33
C LEU A 89 -18.44 -6.49 17.85
N SER A 90 -18.98 -5.28 17.99
CA SER A 90 -20.37 -5.05 18.39
C SER A 90 -21.40 -5.42 17.31
N SER A 91 -21.01 -5.33 16.03
CA SER A 91 -21.81 -5.71 14.87
C SER A 91 -20.87 -6.08 13.71
N ASN A 92 -21.33 -6.91 12.78
CA ASN A 92 -20.57 -7.25 11.57
C ASN A 92 -20.59 -6.12 10.54
N PHE A 93 -21.57 -5.22 10.59
CA PHE A 93 -21.64 -4.15 9.60
C PHE A 93 -20.68 -3.02 9.99
N ILE A 94 -19.55 -2.91 9.31
CA ILE A 94 -18.52 -1.91 9.60
C ILE A 94 -18.62 -0.76 8.61
N LEU A 95 -18.91 0.45 9.11
CA LEU A 95 -19.17 1.64 8.30
C LEU A 95 -17.96 2.58 8.21
N SER A 96 -17.13 2.62 9.25
CA SER A 96 -15.99 3.53 9.30
C SER A 96 -14.85 2.96 10.13
N LEU A 97 -13.63 3.39 9.79
CA LEU A 97 -12.39 3.01 10.46
C LEU A 97 -11.52 4.25 10.64
N ALA A 98 -10.86 4.36 11.79
CA ALA A 98 -9.85 5.37 12.04
C ALA A 98 -8.80 4.85 13.02
N GLU A 99 -7.54 5.19 12.81
CA GLU A 99 -6.50 4.98 13.82
C GLU A 99 -6.21 6.30 14.52
N ASP A 100 -6.13 6.28 15.86
CA ASP A 100 -5.80 7.48 16.62
C ASP A 100 -4.29 7.72 16.75
N LYS A 101 -3.94 8.80 17.46
CA LYS A 101 -2.53 9.17 17.68
C LYS A 101 -1.78 8.21 18.60
N GLN A 102 -2.46 7.32 19.31
CA GLN A 102 -1.87 6.31 20.17
C GLN A 102 -1.72 4.96 19.44
N GLY A 103 -2.28 4.83 18.24
CA GLY A 103 -2.25 3.60 17.44
C GLY A 103 -3.42 2.67 17.71
N GLN A 104 -4.47 3.17 18.38
CA GLN A 104 -5.69 2.38 18.60
C GLN A 104 -6.60 2.50 17.38
N LEU A 105 -7.09 1.34 16.91
CA LEU A 105 -8.05 1.26 15.83
C LEU A 105 -9.48 1.45 16.38
N TRP A 106 -10.13 2.50 15.93
CA TRP A 106 -11.54 2.80 16.17
C TRP A 106 -12.40 2.23 15.03
N VAL A 107 -13.40 1.45 15.39
CA VAL A 107 -14.27 0.73 14.45
C VAL A 107 -15.71 1.22 14.63
N GLY A 108 -16.21 1.96 13.65
CA GLY A 108 -17.60 2.41 13.61
C GLY A 108 -18.49 1.34 13.01
N THR A 109 -19.36 0.74 13.82
CA THR A 109 -20.29 -0.31 13.36
C THR A 109 -21.69 0.24 13.12
N GLY A 110 -22.33 -0.18 12.03
CA GLY A 110 -23.76 0.01 11.80
C GLY A 110 -24.58 -1.03 12.56
N GLY A 111 -25.63 -0.57 13.24
CA GLY A 111 -26.66 -1.42 13.85
C GLY A 111 -28.05 -0.98 13.41
N ALA A 112 -29.02 -1.88 13.46
CA ALA A 112 -30.44 -1.59 13.20
C ALA A 112 -31.06 -0.59 14.21
N ASP A 113 -30.32 -0.19 15.25
CA ASP A 113 -30.72 0.84 16.21
C ASP A 113 -30.02 2.18 15.93
N SER A 114 -30.17 2.70 14.70
CA SER A 114 -30.11 4.14 14.48
C SER A 114 -31.32 4.83 15.12
N ALA A 115 -31.49 4.68 16.44
CA ALA A 115 -32.36 5.51 17.26
C ALA A 115 -31.44 6.42 18.06
N ALA A 116 -31.15 7.58 17.46
CA ALA A 116 -30.62 8.81 18.05
C ALA A 116 -29.84 8.68 19.37
N ILE A 117 -28.51 8.82 19.29
CA ILE A 117 -27.76 9.37 20.41
C ILE A 117 -27.53 10.86 20.10
N THR A 118 -28.47 11.68 20.57
CA THR A 118 -28.29 13.12 20.79
C THR A 118 -27.14 13.37 21.78
N PRO A 119 -26.49 14.54 21.71
CA PRO A 119 -25.11 14.80 22.17
C PRO A 119 -24.85 14.58 23.67
#